data_AF-A0A9R0V2Q7-F1
#
_entry.id   AF-A0A9R0V2Q7-F1
#
_cell.length_a   1.000
_cell.length_b   1.000
_cell.length_c   1.000
_cell.angle_alpha   90.00
_cell.angle_beta   90.00
_cell.angle_gamma   90.00
#
_symmetry.space_group_name_H-M   'P 1'
#
loop_
_entity.id
_entity.type
_entity.pdbx_description
1 polymer ?
#
loop_
_entity_poly.entity_id
_entity_poly.type
_entity_poly.pdbx_seq_one_letter_code
_entity_poly.pdbx_strand_id
1 'polypeptide(L)'
;MVLLEIISGARNSSGTDNTRNNYSAKFFPIQAIHKLHGGDVQSLVDPNLHGDFNLEEVERVCKIACWCIQDNEFDRPMMGEMVRVLEGLQEIDMPPMPRQLAAMTEQYGATSSIYIVNSHSRCD
;
A
#
# COMPACT_ATOMS: atom_id res chain seq x y z
N MET A 1 11.55 3.44 4.29
CA MET A 1 10.79 4.71 4.38
C MET A 1 11.07 5.61 3.17
N VAL A 2 12.32 5.90 2.80
CA VAL A 2 12.66 6.78 1.64
C VAL A 2 11.91 6.43 0.34
N LEU A 3 11.85 5.16 -0.05
CA LEU A 3 11.11 4.75 -1.27
C LEU A 3 9.63 5.13 -1.24
N LEU A 4 9.00 5.08 -0.05
CA LEU A 4 7.61 5.46 0.13
C LEU A 4 7.41 6.98 0.04
N GLU A 5 8.38 7.75 0.51
CA GLU A 5 8.39 9.21 0.34
C GLU A 5 8.57 9.60 -1.14
N ILE A 6 9.44 8.88 -1.87
CA ILE A 6 9.62 9.08 -3.32
C ILE A 6 8.32 8.78 -4.08
N ILE A 7 7.66 7.65 -3.78
CA ILE A 7 6.40 7.29 -4.45
C ILE A 7 5.34 8.37 -4.20
N SER A 8 5.18 8.82 -2.95
CA SER A 8 4.09 9.73 -2.57
C SER A 8 4.36 11.21 -2.75
N GLY A 9 5.63 11.61 -2.88
CA GLY A 9 6.05 13.01 -2.75
C GLY A 9 5.87 13.58 -1.34
N ALA A 10 5.48 12.76 -0.36
CA ALA A 10 5.15 13.20 1.01
C ALA A 10 6.23 12.77 2.00
N ARG A 11 6.55 13.66 2.96
CA ARG A 11 7.55 13.39 4.00
C ARG A 11 7.00 12.44 5.05
N ASN A 12 7.83 11.50 5.52
CA ASN A 12 7.51 10.54 6.59
C ASN A 12 7.33 11.21 7.98
N SER A 13 7.53 12.52 8.09
CA SER A 13 7.45 13.28 9.34
C SER A 13 6.46 14.45 9.32
N SER A 14 5.60 14.58 8.30
CA SER A 14 4.54 15.60 8.33
C SER A 14 3.42 15.15 9.27
N GLY A 15 3.69 15.21 10.57
CA GLY A 15 2.64 15.55 11.50
C GLY A 15 2.08 16.91 11.08
N THR A 16 0.76 17.06 11.18
CA THR A 16 -0.01 18.29 10.94
C THR A 16 -0.02 18.82 9.50
N ASP A 17 -1.03 18.42 8.73
CA ASP A 17 -1.85 19.39 8.01
C ASP A 17 -3.27 19.39 8.58
N ASN A 18 -3.66 20.57 9.03
CA ASN A 18 -4.83 20.86 9.85
C ASN A 18 -6.12 20.90 9.02
N THR A 19 -6.44 19.83 8.27
CA THR A 19 -7.72 19.74 7.56
C THR A 19 -8.23 18.30 7.48
N ARG A 20 -9.39 18.12 8.14
CA ARG A 20 -10.34 16.99 8.14
C ARG A 20 -9.99 15.78 9.01
N ASN A 21 -10.53 15.86 10.23
CA ASN A 21 -11.24 14.79 10.93
C ASN A 21 -10.55 13.41 11.04
N ASN A 22 -10.11 13.16 12.28
CA ASN A 22 -10.41 11.98 13.09
C ASN A 22 -9.76 10.63 12.74
N TYR A 23 -8.85 10.20 13.61
CA TYR A 23 -8.41 8.80 13.85
C TYR A 23 -7.78 8.01 12.70
N SER A 24 -7.45 8.66 11.58
CA SER A 24 -6.88 8.01 10.41
C SER A 24 -5.66 8.75 9.88
N ALA A 25 -4.71 9.08 10.77
CA ALA A 25 -3.32 9.25 10.36
C ALA A 25 -2.82 7.87 9.89
N LYS A 26 -3.32 7.44 8.72
CA LYS A 26 -2.98 6.19 8.08
C LYS A 26 -1.47 6.22 7.93
N PHE A 27 -0.82 5.33 8.65
CA PHE A 27 0.58 5.04 8.45
C PHE A 27 0.74 4.73 6.95
N PHE A 28 1.35 5.63 6.20
CA PHE A 28 1.47 5.52 4.74
C PHE A 28 1.97 4.12 4.28
N PRO A 29 2.91 3.46 4.99
CA PRO A 29 3.30 2.08 4.66
C PRO A 29 2.14 1.06 4.66
N ILE A 30 1.18 1.19 5.57
CA ILE A 30 -0.02 0.36 5.63
C ILE A 30 -0.95 0.62 4.45
N GLN A 31 -1.09 1.89 4.06
CA GLN A 31 -1.88 2.26 2.89
C GLN A 31 -1.22 1.73 1.60
N ALA A 32 0.10 1.86 1.50
CA ALA A 32 0.89 1.40 0.36
C ALA A 32 0.69 -0.09 0.10
N ILE A 33 0.80 -0.92 1.15
CA ILE A 33 0.63 -2.37 1.00
C ILE A 33 -0.81 -2.78 0.64
N HIS A 34 -1.83 -2.08 1.15
CA HIS A 34 -3.23 -2.31 0.75
C HIS A 34 -3.45 -2.00 -0.72
N LYS A 35 -2.97 -0.84 -1.17
CA LYS A 35 -3.13 -0.39 -2.54
C LYS A 35 -2.34 -1.27 -3.50
N LEU A 36 -1.16 -1.74 -3.09
CA LEU A 36 -0.37 -2.73 -3.82
C LEU A 36 -1.14 -4.04 -4.02
N HIS A 37 -1.67 -4.63 -2.95
CA HIS A 37 -2.46 -5.87 -3.05
C HIS A 37 -3.79 -5.68 -3.79
N GLY A 38 -4.38 -4.49 -3.71
CA GLY A 38 -5.63 -4.14 -4.39
C GLY A 38 -5.45 -3.73 -5.86
N GLY A 39 -4.21 -3.67 -6.37
CA GLY A 39 -3.92 -3.24 -7.75
C GLY A 39 -4.12 -1.74 -8.03
N ASP A 40 -4.18 -0.91 -6.98
CA ASP A 40 -4.43 0.54 -7.06
C ASP A 40 -3.20 1.34 -6.59
N VAL A 41 -2.02 0.92 -7.03
CA VAL A 41 -0.74 1.61 -6.72
C VAL A 41 -0.67 3.02 -7.31
N GLN A 42 -1.38 3.28 -8.40
CA GLN A 42 -1.51 4.62 -8.99
C GLN A 42 -2.00 5.65 -7.97
N SER A 43 -2.93 5.27 -7.09
CA SER A 43 -3.46 6.19 -6.06
C SER A 43 -2.44 6.61 -4.99
N LEU A 44 -1.27 5.97 -4.96
CA LEU A 44 -0.17 6.31 -4.05
C LEU A 44 0.81 7.32 -4.64
N VAL A 45 0.80 7.52 -5.95
CA VAL A 45 1.82 8.28 -6.68
C VAL A 45 1.68 9.78 -6.41
N ASP A 46 2.81 10.48 -6.30
CA ASP A 46 2.89 11.94 -6.13
C ASP A 46 1.98 12.65 -7.17
N PRO A 47 0.96 13.40 -6.71
CA PRO A 47 0.07 14.16 -7.60
C PRO A 47 0.81 15.17 -8.49
N ASN A 48 1.99 15.63 -8.09
CA ASN A 48 2.81 16.58 -8.85
C ASN A 48 3.49 15.95 -10.08
N LEU A 49 3.48 14.62 -10.20
CA LEU A 49 3.93 13.93 -11.41
C LEU A 49 2.91 14.04 -12.54
N HIS A 50 1.67 14.47 -12.26
CA HIS A 50 0.64 14.71 -13.28
C HIS A 50 0.40 13.55 -14.27
N GLY A 51 0.62 12.30 -13.82
CA GLY A 51 0.48 11.11 -14.65
C GLY A 51 1.72 10.74 -15.48
N ASP A 52 2.81 11.50 -15.36
CA ASP A 52 4.10 11.24 -16.02
C ASP A 52 4.93 10.24 -15.21
N PHE A 53 4.52 8.97 -15.25
CA PHE A 53 5.24 7.87 -14.62
C PHE A 53 4.89 6.53 -15.29
N ASN A 54 5.80 5.56 -15.15
CA ASN A 54 5.54 4.19 -15.55
C ASN A 54 4.91 3.40 -14.39
N LEU A 55 3.69 2.89 -14.58
CA LEU A 55 2.96 2.12 -13.56
C LEU A 55 3.71 0.86 -13.12
N GLU A 56 4.40 0.18 -14.05
CA GLU A 56 5.16 -1.03 -13.77
C GLU A 56 6.36 -0.74 -12.85
N GLU A 57 7.06 0.37 -13.10
CA GLU A 57 8.17 0.81 -12.26
C GLU A 57 7.68 1.22 -10.87
N VAL A 58 6.55 1.94 -10.79
CA VAL A 58 5.91 2.30 -9.52
C VAL A 58 5.54 1.05 -8.74
N GLU A 59 4.93 0.05 -9.38
CA GLU A 59 4.56 -1.21 -8.73
C GLU A 59 5.81 -1.92 -8.19
N ARG A 60 6.90 -1.96 -8.97
CA ARG A 60 8.16 -2.58 -8.57
C ARG A 60 8.80 -1.88 -7.37
N VAL A 61 8.86 -0.55 -7.40
CA VAL A 61 9.37 0.26 -6.28
C VAL A 61 8.49 0.05 -5.04
N CYS A 62 7.17 -0.03 -5.22
CA CYS A 62 6.22 -0.26 -4.14
C CYS A 62 6.40 -1.65 -3.49
N LYS A 63 6.61 -2.71 -4.29
CA LYS A 63 6.93 -4.06 -3.79
C LYS A 63 8.20 -4.05 -2.94
N ILE A 64 9.29 -3.47 -3.45
CA ILE A 64 10.54 -3.36 -2.68
C ILE A 64 10.29 -2.61 -1.38
N ALA A 65 9.66 -1.44 -1.44
CA ALA A 65 9.38 -0.62 -0.26
C ALA A 65 8.59 -1.38 0.81
N CYS A 66 7.65 -2.22 0.40
CA CYS A 66 6.84 -3.07 1.26
C CYS A 66 7.61 -4.31 1.81
N TRP A 67 8.58 -4.85 1.08
CA TRP A 67 9.50 -5.86 1.59
C TRP A 67 10.49 -5.29 2.61
N CYS A 68 10.97 -4.06 2.42
CA CYS A 68 11.92 -3.39 3.33
C CYS A 68 11.41 -3.23 4.77
N ILE A 69 10.08 -3.18 4.94
CA ILE A 69 9.43 -2.85 6.20
C ILE A 69 8.82 -4.09 6.88
N GLN A 70 9.07 -5.28 6.35
CA GLN A 70 8.60 -6.52 6.96
C GLN A 70 9.19 -6.68 8.36
N ASP A 71 8.37 -7.23 9.27
CA ASP A 71 8.74 -7.39 10.69
C ASP A 71 9.95 -8.31 10.85
N ASN A 72 9.99 -9.39 10.07
CA ASN A 72 11.09 -10.32 10.03
C ASN A 72 12.25 -9.73 9.22
N GLU A 73 13.42 -9.62 9.85
CA GLU A 73 14.61 -9.07 9.21
C GLU A 73 15.14 -9.93 8.06
N PHE A 74 14.95 -11.25 8.11
CA PHE A 74 15.39 -12.19 7.08
C PHE A 74 14.58 -12.08 5.78
N ASP A 75 13.39 -11.49 5.86
CA ASP A 75 12.53 -11.25 4.71
C ASP A 75 12.88 -9.93 3.99
N ARG A 76 13.73 -9.10 4.60
CA ARG A 76 14.14 -7.82 4.01
C ARG A 76 15.23 -8.07 2.97
N PRO A 77 15.04 -7.66 1.70
CA PRO A 77 16.03 -7.88 0.66
C PRO A 77 17.33 -7.11 0.94
N MET A 78 18.46 -7.65 0.49
CA MET A 78 19.72 -6.94 0.58
C MET A 78 19.75 -5.76 -0.41
N MET A 79 20.54 -4.73 -0.12
CA MET A 79 20.67 -3.56 -1.00
C MET A 79 21.07 -3.92 -2.44
N GLY A 80 21.93 -4.92 -2.62
CA GLY A 80 22.31 -5.39 -3.96
C GLY A 80 21.14 -6.02 -4.73
N GLU A 81 20.27 -6.75 -4.04
CA GLU A 81 19.05 -7.32 -4.64
C GLU A 81 18.04 -6.23 -4.98
N MET A 82 17.86 -5.25 -4.09
CA MET A 82 17.00 -4.09 -4.35
C MET A 82 17.39 -3.36 -5.63
N VAL A 83 18.70 -3.10 -5.83
CA VAL A 83 19.17 -2.40 -7.03
C VAL A 83 18.87 -3.21 -8.29
N ARG A 84 19.14 -4.52 -8.29
CA ARG A 84 18.82 -5.38 -9.44
C ARG A 84 17.32 -5.37 -9.77
N VAL A 85 16.47 -5.39 -8.75
CA VAL A 85 15.03 -5.29 -8.94
C VAL A 85 14.67 -3.90 -9.49
N LEU A 86 15.17 -2.80 -8.92
CA LEU A 86 14.89 -1.45 -9.43
C LEU A 86 15.34 -1.25 -10.88
N GLU A 87 16.47 -1.84 -11.27
CA GLU A 87 16.99 -1.82 -12.65
C GLU A 87 16.20 -2.74 -13.62
N GLY A 88 15.21 -3.49 -13.13
CA GLY A 88 14.43 -4.43 -13.94
C GLY A 88 15.19 -5.70 -14.32
N LEU A 89 16.31 -6.00 -13.64
CA LEU A 89 17.13 -7.18 -13.87
C LEU A 89 16.64 -8.40 -13.10
N GLN A 90 15.76 -8.20 -12.12
CA GLN A 90 15.23 -9.24 -11.26
C GLN A 90 13.77 -8.94 -10.91
N GLU A 91 12.90 -9.93 -11.06
CA GLU A 91 11.52 -9.86 -10.56
C GLU A 91 11.48 -10.12 -9.05
N ILE A 92 10.49 -9.53 -8.38
CA ILE A 92 10.25 -9.71 -6.95
C ILE A 92 8.79 -10.09 -6.71
N ASP A 93 8.59 -11.06 -5.82
CA ASP A 93 7.26 -11.54 -5.46
C ASP A 93 6.48 -10.48 -4.68
N MET A 94 5.16 -10.67 -4.61
CA MET A 94 4.27 -9.83 -3.81
C MET A 94 4.65 -9.97 -2.31
N PRO A 95 4.94 -8.86 -1.60
CA PRO A 95 5.23 -8.91 -0.17
C PRO A 95 4.00 -9.36 0.62
N PRO A 96 4.16 -10.10 1.73
CA PRO A 96 3.03 -10.54 2.53
C PRO A 96 2.33 -9.35 3.21
N MET A 97 1.00 -9.45 3.34
CA MET A 97 0.21 -8.48 4.09
C MET A 97 0.64 -8.47 5.57
N PRO A 98 0.92 -7.30 6.19
CA PRO A 98 1.34 -7.24 7.58
C PRO A 98 0.22 -7.77 8.48
N ARG A 99 0.57 -8.63 9.44
CA ARG A 99 -0.39 -9.39 10.26
C ARG A 99 -1.41 -8.52 11.01
N GLN A 100 -1.08 -7.26 11.28
CA GLN A 100 -1.97 -6.31 11.95
C GLN A 100 -3.15 -5.83 11.08
N LEU A 101 -3.12 -6.09 9.76
CA LEU A 101 -4.16 -5.65 8.82
C LEU A 101 -5.04 -6.76 8.27
N ALA A 102 -4.57 -8.02 8.30
CA ALA A 102 -5.41 -9.18 7.97
C ALA A 102 -6.71 -9.20 8.83
N ALA A 103 -6.61 -8.75 10.08
CA ALA A 103 -7.74 -8.62 11.01
C ALA A 103 -8.73 -7.51 10.62
N MET A 104 -8.32 -6.50 9.85
CA MET A 104 -9.22 -5.44 9.36
C MET A 104 -9.97 -5.87 8.10
N THR A 105 -9.32 -6.64 7.21
CA THR A 105 -9.97 -7.18 5.99
C THR A 105 -11.08 -8.19 6.30
N GLU A 106 -11.00 -8.91 7.42
CA GLU A 106 -12.08 -9.81 7.88
C GLU A 106 -13.33 -9.04 8.35
N GLN A 107 -13.18 -7.83 8.91
CA GLN A 107 -14.33 -7.01 9.32
C GLN A 107 -15.06 -6.36 8.12
N TYR A 108 -14.33 -5.98 7.06
CA TYR A 108 -14.94 -5.46 5.83
C TYR A 108 -15.60 -6.56 4.98
N GLY A 109 -15.14 -7.81 5.06
CA GLY A 109 -15.80 -8.95 4.40
C GLY A 109 -17.15 -9.34 5.02
N ALA A 110 -17.30 -9.18 6.34
CA ALA A 110 -18.56 -9.48 7.04
C ALA A 110 -19.65 -8.40 6.78
N THR A 111 -19.24 -7.14 6.61
CA THR A 111 -20.19 -6.03 6.38
C THR A 111 -20.74 -6.02 4.96
N SER A 112 -19.95 -6.34 3.93
CA SER A 112 -20.45 -6.49 2.56
C SER A 112 -21.47 -7.62 2.41
N SER A 113 -21.33 -8.72 3.17
CA SER A 113 -22.33 -9.78 3.16
C SER A 113 -23.64 -9.33 3.80
N ILE A 114 -23.60 -8.59 4.93
CA ILE A 114 -24.80 -8.04 5.59
C ILE A 114 -25.59 -7.09 4.68
N TYR A 115 -24.94 -6.28 3.85
CA TYR A 115 -25.64 -5.40 2.89
C TYR A 115 -26.31 -6.18 1.74
N ILE A 116 -25.75 -7.32 1.31
CA ILE A 116 -26.36 -8.16 0.27
C ILE A 116 -27.53 -8.99 0.83
N VAL A 117 -27.45 -9.51 2.07
CA VAL A 117 -28.59 -10.25 2.65
C VAL A 117 -29.76 -9.32 3.03
N ASN A 118 -29.51 -8.08 3.45
CA ASN A 118 -30.59 -7.16 3.84
C ASN A 118 -31.32 -6.49 2.66
N SER A 119 -30.84 -6.63 1.43
CA SER A 119 -31.49 -6.07 0.24
C SER A 119 -32.45 -7.05 -0.47
N HIS A 120 -32.58 -8.29 0.02
CA HIS A 120 -33.50 -9.29 -0.55
C HIS A 120 -34.73 -9.64 0.31
N SER A 121 -35.00 -8.90 1.40
CA SER A 121 -36.19 -9.14 2.25
C SER A 121 -37.13 -7.94 2.35
N ARG A 122 -37.19 -7.08 1.32
CA ARG A 122 -38.14 -5.96 1.31
C ARG A 122 -38.69 -5.61 -0.08
N CYS A 123 -39.19 -6.60 -0.80
CA CYS A 123 -40.27 -6.41 -1.78
C CYS A 123 -41.17 -7.66 -1.72
N ASP A 124 -42.47 -7.40 -1.50
CA ASP A 124 -43.66 -8.27 -1.45
C ASP A 124 -43.85 -9.22 -0.26
#